data_AF-A0A1G1VMZ3-F1
#
_entry.id   AF-A0A1G1VMZ3-F1
#
_cell.length_a   1.000
_cell.length_b   1.000
_cell.length_c   1.000
_cell.angle_alpha   90.00
_cell.angle_beta   90.00
_cell.angle_gamma   90.00
#
_symmetry.space_group_name_H-M   'P 1'
#
loop_
_entity.id
_entity.type
_entity.pdbx_description
1 polymer ?
#
loop_
_entity_poly.entity_id
_entity_poly.type
_entity_poly.pdbx_seq_one_letter_code
_entity_poly.pdbx_strand_id
1 'polypeptide(L)'
;MAKKEDKPREFFRVEATAHFTMELDEKLAQQFPLLEAEDAQSLRAFKSKEQSNFSFRVDHPNRQFLNDVLMTALQRAADPHDHGPFSEHGSLHATYAEAINTIVKSIKQKSVTTRFQPMEEIIRTDAGPKEFTFNRIIFESPAYERISYRPAPHQAAIELLDLPQARTLKGLQRQFRRDILQHGVPYGILLCVYSGMQVHEIFTLFENQDFKRSITSQFGEQTKIPSSRRTTDRELLRTLMNTMTLRSATEFTPSPSPVIYREALETLTNHSYLSPQDTESAALRFLPTKDVAQARAVFLSMTEVAQRTAHPSFEDPERTDYIERKFGNQSTTNMITAFLVIGQ
;
A
#
# COMPACT_ATOMS: atom_id res chain seq x y z
N MET A 1 -8.48 -30.60 -62.78
CA MET A 1 -7.82 -29.91 -61.65
C MET A 1 -8.76 -28.83 -61.15
N ALA A 2 -9.40 -29.04 -60.00
CA ALA A 2 -10.30 -28.05 -59.42
C ALA A 2 -9.49 -26.82 -59.01
N LYS A 3 -9.93 -25.63 -59.43
CA LYS A 3 -9.39 -24.35 -58.97
C LYS A 3 -9.60 -24.30 -57.46
N LYS A 4 -8.52 -24.15 -56.69
CA LYS A 4 -8.61 -23.68 -55.30
C LYS A 4 -9.25 -22.30 -55.37
N GLU A 5 -10.49 -22.19 -54.92
CA GLU A 5 -11.11 -20.90 -54.65
C GLU A 5 -10.26 -20.23 -53.56
N ASP A 6 -9.56 -19.16 -53.95
CA ASP A 6 -8.93 -18.26 -52.99
C ASP A 6 -10.05 -17.63 -52.17
N LYS A 7 -10.31 -18.17 -50.98
CA LYS A 7 -11.14 -17.51 -49.98
C LYS A 7 -10.55 -16.09 -49.75
N PRO A 8 -11.36 -15.02 -49.74
CA PRO A 8 -10.86 -13.68 -49.50
C PRO A 8 -10.16 -13.59 -48.14
N ARG A 9 -9.04 -12.85 -48.07
CA ARG A 9 -8.25 -12.64 -46.83
C ARG A 9 -9.07 -12.19 -45.62
N GLU A 10 -10.20 -11.50 -45.84
CA GLU A 10 -11.14 -11.11 -44.79
C GLU A 10 -11.76 -12.31 -44.08
N PHE A 11 -12.15 -13.37 -44.80
CA PHE A 11 -12.69 -14.59 -44.20
C PHE A 11 -11.65 -15.32 -43.35
N PHE A 12 -10.38 -15.33 -43.80
CA PHE A 12 -9.28 -15.89 -43.00
C PHE A 12 -9.03 -15.09 -41.70
N ARG A 13 -9.19 -13.76 -41.72
CA ARG A 13 -9.07 -12.93 -40.51
C ARG A 13 -10.21 -13.18 -39.52
N VAL A 14 -11.45 -13.36 -40.00
CA VAL A 14 -12.60 -13.69 -39.16
C VAL A 14 -12.49 -15.10 -38.58
N GLU A 15 -12.11 -16.10 -39.39
CA GLU A 15 -11.89 -17.48 -38.93
C GLU A 15 -10.76 -17.57 -37.89
N ALA A 16 -9.66 -16.83 -38.10
CA ALA A 16 -8.55 -16.74 -37.14
C ALA A 16 -8.97 -16.06 -35.82
N THR A 17 -9.73 -14.97 -35.89
CA THR A 17 -10.24 -14.27 -34.69
C THR A 17 -11.17 -15.18 -33.89
N ALA A 18 -12.10 -15.88 -34.56
CA ALA A 18 -12.98 -16.85 -33.91
C ALA A 18 -12.18 -17.97 -33.22
N HIS A 19 -11.19 -18.55 -33.90
CA HIS A 19 -10.30 -19.55 -33.32
C HIS A 19 -9.60 -19.03 -32.06
N PHE A 20 -8.98 -17.84 -32.11
CA PHE A 20 -8.28 -17.27 -30.95
C PHE A 20 -9.23 -16.97 -29.78
N THR A 21 -10.45 -16.51 -30.05
CA THR A 21 -11.45 -16.30 -28.99
C THR A 21 -11.85 -17.62 -28.31
N MET A 22 -12.08 -18.69 -29.08
CA MET A 22 -12.41 -20.02 -28.55
C MET A 22 -11.25 -20.59 -27.73
N GLU A 23 -10.03 -20.52 -28.25
CA GLU A 23 -8.83 -20.99 -27.56
C GLU A 23 -8.61 -20.26 -26.22
N LEU A 24 -8.79 -18.93 -26.22
CA LEU A 24 -8.68 -18.13 -25.00
C LEU A 24 -9.76 -18.53 -23.98
N ASP A 25 -11.01 -18.69 -24.42
CA ASP A 25 -12.12 -19.09 -23.57
C ASP A 25 -11.89 -20.46 -22.92
N GLU A 26 -11.45 -21.44 -23.71
CA GLU A 26 -11.17 -22.79 -23.22
C GLU A 26 -10.06 -22.79 -22.19
N LYS A 27 -8.96 -22.07 -22.45
CA LYS A 27 -7.85 -21.92 -21.49
C LYS A 27 -8.30 -21.27 -20.20
N LEU A 28 -9.05 -20.17 -20.28
CA LEU A 28 -9.52 -19.46 -19.09
C LEU A 28 -10.58 -20.25 -18.32
N ALA A 29 -11.48 -20.96 -18.98
CA ALA A 29 -12.48 -21.80 -18.31
C ALA A 29 -11.83 -22.98 -17.56
N GLN A 30 -10.73 -23.53 -18.07
CA GLN A 30 -9.96 -24.57 -17.38
C GLN A 30 -9.18 -24.02 -16.17
N GLN A 31 -8.56 -22.85 -16.32
CA GLN A 31 -7.70 -22.26 -15.28
C GLN A 31 -8.47 -21.52 -14.19
N PHE A 32 -9.53 -20.80 -14.55
CA PHE A 32 -10.36 -19.96 -13.70
C PHE A 32 -11.86 -20.17 -14.01
N PRO A 33 -12.40 -21.38 -13.74
CA PRO A 33 -13.81 -21.66 -13.94
C PRO A 33 -14.71 -20.62 -13.24
N LEU A 34 -15.80 -20.25 -13.89
CA LEU A 34 -16.73 -19.25 -13.38
C LEU A 34 -17.62 -19.86 -12.29
N LEU A 35 -17.61 -19.25 -11.11
CA LEU A 35 -18.56 -19.55 -10.04
C LEU A 35 -19.92 -18.97 -10.41
N GLU A 36 -20.89 -19.84 -10.70
CA GLU A 36 -22.28 -19.46 -10.95
C GLU A 36 -23.20 -19.89 -9.80
N ALA A 37 -24.22 -19.07 -9.51
CA ALA A 37 -25.12 -19.30 -8.39
C ALA A 37 -26.00 -20.57 -8.52
N GLU A 38 -26.14 -21.11 -9.73
CA GLU A 38 -26.88 -22.36 -9.98
C GLU A 38 -26.02 -23.61 -9.75
N ASP A 39 -24.69 -23.46 -9.70
CA ASP A 39 -23.76 -24.56 -9.54
C ASP A 39 -23.24 -24.67 -8.10
N ALA A 40 -24.09 -25.25 -7.23
CA ALA A 40 -23.73 -25.54 -5.84
C ALA A 40 -22.48 -26.43 -5.71
N GLN A 41 -22.06 -27.13 -6.78
CA GLN A 41 -20.88 -27.98 -6.79
C GLN A 41 -19.59 -27.17 -6.89
N SER A 42 -19.52 -26.19 -7.80
CA SER A 42 -18.32 -25.35 -7.96
C SER A 42 -18.00 -24.51 -6.72
N LEU A 43 -19.02 -23.96 -6.05
CA LEU A 43 -18.81 -23.26 -4.77
C LEU A 43 -18.37 -24.22 -3.65
N ARG A 44 -18.89 -25.46 -3.64
CA ARG A 44 -18.43 -26.50 -2.70
C ARG A 44 -16.98 -26.89 -2.96
N ALA A 45 -16.60 -27.10 -4.21
CA ALA A 45 -15.22 -27.41 -4.62
C ALA A 45 -14.25 -26.29 -4.25
N PHE A 46 -14.67 -25.02 -4.42
CA PHE A 46 -13.89 -23.87 -3.97
C PHE A 46 -13.71 -23.85 -2.44
N LYS A 47 -14.79 -24.14 -1.69
CA LYS A 47 -14.77 -24.20 -0.22
C LYS A 47 -13.99 -25.40 0.33
N SER A 48 -14.01 -26.54 -0.36
CA SER A 48 -13.30 -27.77 0.02
C SER A 48 -11.82 -27.75 -0.37
N LYS A 49 -11.34 -26.69 -1.03
CA LYS A 49 -9.96 -26.52 -1.52
C LYS A 49 -9.56 -27.56 -2.59
N GLU A 50 -10.52 -28.18 -3.27
CA GLU A 50 -10.26 -29.09 -4.40
C GLU A 50 -9.60 -28.36 -5.58
N GLN A 51 -9.96 -27.10 -5.77
CA GLN A 51 -9.35 -26.22 -6.77
C GLN A 51 -9.03 -24.85 -6.14
N SER A 52 -7.92 -24.27 -6.57
CA SER A 52 -7.39 -23.03 -6.00
C SER A 52 -7.92 -21.78 -6.69
N ASN A 53 -8.15 -21.85 -8.00
CA ASN A 53 -8.43 -20.68 -8.83
C ASN A 53 -9.84 -20.76 -9.42
N PHE A 54 -10.60 -19.68 -9.24
CA PHE A 54 -11.93 -19.50 -9.83
C PHE A 54 -12.10 -18.04 -10.27
N SER A 55 -13.12 -17.79 -11.08
CA SER A 55 -13.60 -16.46 -11.41
C SER A 55 -15.03 -16.24 -10.92
N PHE A 56 -15.43 -14.98 -10.71
CA PHE A 56 -16.80 -14.62 -10.33
C PHE A 56 -17.17 -13.25 -10.90
N ARG A 57 -18.46 -13.03 -11.14
CA ARG A 57 -18.99 -11.73 -11.61
C ARG A 57 -19.10 -10.75 -10.44
N VAL A 58 -18.59 -9.53 -10.61
CA VAL A 58 -18.65 -8.49 -9.58
C VAL A 58 -20.06 -7.93 -9.44
N ASP A 59 -20.72 -7.61 -10.55
CA ASP A 59 -22.12 -7.16 -10.56
C ASP A 59 -23.10 -8.34 -10.61
N HIS A 60 -22.88 -9.34 -9.76
CA HIS A 60 -23.77 -10.50 -9.67
C HIS A 60 -25.12 -10.11 -9.00
N PRO A 61 -26.28 -10.48 -9.58
CA PRO A 61 -27.59 -10.08 -9.05
C PRO A 61 -27.86 -10.65 -7.65
N ASN A 62 -27.37 -11.86 -7.37
CA ASN A 62 -27.40 -12.45 -6.04
C ASN A 62 -26.22 -11.92 -5.19
N ARG A 63 -26.47 -10.88 -4.38
CA ARG A 63 -25.49 -10.30 -3.46
C ARG A 63 -25.03 -11.27 -2.36
N GLN A 64 -25.88 -12.20 -1.93
CA GLN A 64 -25.48 -13.17 -0.91
C GLN A 64 -24.43 -14.13 -1.46
N PHE A 65 -24.61 -14.61 -2.69
CA PHE A 65 -23.63 -15.45 -3.37
C PHE A 65 -22.28 -14.74 -3.51
N LEU A 66 -22.28 -13.49 -3.99
CA LEU A 66 -21.05 -12.69 -4.09
C LEU A 66 -20.35 -12.56 -2.73
N ASN A 67 -21.11 -12.27 -1.67
CA ASN A 67 -20.57 -12.17 -0.32
C ASN A 67 -19.95 -13.50 0.15
N ASP A 68 -20.57 -14.64 -0.13
CA ASP A 68 -20.06 -15.96 0.25
C ASP A 68 -18.75 -16.30 -0.48
N VAL A 69 -18.66 -15.96 -1.77
CA VAL A 69 -17.43 -16.12 -2.58
C VAL A 69 -16.31 -15.24 -2.02
N LEU A 70 -16.58 -13.95 -1.81
CA LEU A 70 -15.61 -12.99 -1.29
C LEU A 70 -15.13 -13.37 0.12
N MET A 71 -16.05 -13.74 1.00
CA MET A 71 -15.73 -14.22 2.34
C MET A 71 -14.79 -15.43 2.29
N THR A 72 -15.09 -16.39 1.43
CA THR A 72 -14.28 -17.60 1.28
C THR A 72 -12.90 -17.26 0.71
N ALA A 73 -12.83 -16.43 -0.33
CA ALA A 73 -11.57 -16.01 -0.93
C ALA A 73 -10.66 -15.27 0.06
N LEU A 74 -11.22 -14.34 0.85
CA LEU A 74 -10.48 -13.60 1.88
C LEU A 74 -10.01 -14.49 3.02
N GLN A 75 -10.83 -15.45 3.45
CA GLN A 75 -10.45 -16.41 4.49
C GLN A 75 -9.30 -17.31 4.03
N ARG A 76 -9.36 -17.81 2.78
CA ARG A 76 -8.30 -18.61 2.18
C ARG A 76 -7.00 -17.79 2.05
N ALA A 77 -7.08 -16.54 1.59
CA ALA A 77 -5.92 -15.65 1.48
C ALA A 77 -5.30 -15.24 2.82
N ALA A 78 -6.03 -15.40 3.93
CA ALA A 78 -5.54 -15.16 5.29
C ALA A 78 -4.96 -16.42 5.97
N ASP A 79 -5.18 -17.61 5.41
CA ASP A 79 -4.69 -18.88 5.95
C ASP A 79 -3.27 -19.17 5.44
N PRO A 80 -2.22 -19.10 6.29
CA PRO A 80 -0.84 -19.32 5.87
C PRO A 80 -0.55 -20.77 5.44
N HIS A 81 -1.47 -21.70 5.68
CA HIS A 81 -1.37 -23.10 5.26
C HIS A 81 -2.23 -23.41 4.02
N ASP A 82 -3.00 -22.45 3.51
CA ASP A 82 -3.71 -22.62 2.25
C ASP A 82 -2.72 -22.38 1.10
N HIS A 83 -2.31 -23.46 0.43
CA HIS A 83 -1.51 -23.39 -0.79
C HIS A 83 -2.31 -22.87 -2.01
N GLY A 84 -3.53 -22.36 -1.78
CA GLY A 84 -4.42 -21.73 -2.74
C GLY A 84 -4.02 -20.31 -3.15
N PRO A 85 -4.96 -19.51 -3.66
CA PRO A 85 -4.66 -18.35 -4.49
C PRO A 85 -3.91 -17.28 -3.67
N PHE A 86 -2.62 -17.22 -3.94
CA PHE A 86 -1.64 -16.46 -3.19
C PHE A 86 -1.98 -14.97 -3.14
N SER A 87 -1.74 -14.37 -1.98
CA SER A 87 -1.46 -12.94 -1.95
C SER A 87 -0.01 -12.72 -2.33
N GLU A 88 0.19 -12.30 -3.58
CA GLU A 88 1.51 -12.03 -4.18
C GLU A 88 2.35 -11.09 -3.30
N HIS A 89 1.69 -10.15 -2.60
CA HIS A 89 2.36 -9.13 -1.79
C HIS A 89 1.80 -8.99 -0.36
N GLY A 90 0.79 -9.75 0.01
CA GLY A 90 -0.03 -9.48 1.20
C GLY A 90 0.68 -9.63 2.53
N SER A 91 1.38 -10.74 2.76
CA SER A 91 2.04 -11.03 4.06
C SER A 91 3.16 -10.03 4.40
N LEU A 92 3.62 -9.25 3.42
CA LEU A 92 4.65 -8.23 3.59
C LEU A 92 4.09 -6.92 4.17
N HIS A 93 2.78 -6.70 4.12
CA HIS A 93 2.16 -5.47 4.64
C HIS A 93 1.75 -5.60 6.11
N ALA A 94 2.22 -4.67 6.95
CA ALA A 94 1.94 -4.67 8.39
C ALA A 94 0.44 -4.60 8.75
N THR A 95 -0.40 -4.03 7.88
CA THR A 95 -1.84 -3.89 8.10
C THR A 95 -2.67 -4.96 7.40
N TYR A 96 -2.05 -5.96 6.77
CA TYR A 96 -2.73 -6.94 5.91
C TYR A 96 -3.85 -7.69 6.64
N ALA A 97 -3.52 -8.31 7.79
CA ALA A 97 -4.50 -9.06 8.57
C ALA A 97 -5.63 -8.17 9.10
N GLU A 98 -5.31 -6.93 9.50
CA GLU A 98 -6.31 -5.95 9.94
C GLU A 98 -7.26 -5.57 8.80
N ALA A 99 -6.72 -5.31 7.61
CA ALA A 99 -7.50 -4.97 6.42
C ALA A 99 -8.45 -6.11 6.03
N ILE A 100 -7.97 -7.35 5.97
CA ILE A 100 -8.82 -8.52 5.66
C ILE A 100 -9.95 -8.64 6.67
N ASN A 101 -9.66 -8.60 7.96
CA ASN A 101 -10.66 -8.74 9.02
C ASN A 101 -11.73 -7.64 8.93
N THR A 102 -11.31 -6.42 8.61
CA THR A 102 -12.20 -5.27 8.43
C THR A 102 -13.12 -5.45 7.23
N ILE A 103 -12.58 -5.92 6.10
CA ILE A 103 -13.37 -6.18 4.90
C ILE A 103 -14.34 -7.33 5.15
N VAL A 104 -13.90 -8.44 5.75
CA VAL A 104 -14.75 -9.56 6.17
C VAL A 104 -15.92 -9.08 7.04
N LYS A 105 -15.67 -8.22 8.03
CA LYS A 105 -16.72 -7.62 8.85
C LYS A 105 -17.68 -6.78 8.01
N SER A 106 -17.15 -5.97 7.10
CA SER A 106 -17.93 -5.09 6.22
C SER A 106 -18.81 -5.87 5.23
N ILE A 107 -18.34 -7.03 4.75
CA ILE A 107 -19.11 -7.95 3.88
C ILE A 107 -20.30 -8.50 4.65
N LYS A 108 -20.09 -8.99 5.88
CA LYS A 108 -21.18 -9.47 6.76
C LYS A 108 -22.23 -8.38 7.01
N GLN A 109 -21.80 -7.12 7.07
CA GLN A 109 -22.66 -5.94 7.25
C GLN A 109 -23.26 -5.42 5.94
N LYS A 110 -22.98 -6.03 4.78
CA LYS A 110 -23.43 -5.59 3.45
C LYS A 110 -23.06 -4.13 3.12
N SER A 111 -21.88 -3.71 3.56
CA SER A 111 -21.40 -2.32 3.45
C SER A 111 -20.17 -2.16 2.57
N VAL A 112 -19.67 -3.25 1.97
CA VAL A 112 -18.55 -3.20 1.03
C VAL A 112 -19.01 -2.59 -0.29
N THR A 113 -18.14 -1.74 -0.84
CA THR A 113 -18.28 -1.19 -2.19
C THR A 113 -17.23 -1.80 -3.10
N THR A 114 -17.48 -1.75 -4.41
CA THR A 114 -16.51 -2.20 -5.41
C THR A 114 -16.06 -1.03 -6.26
N ARG A 115 -14.75 -0.97 -6.51
CA ARG A 115 -14.11 0.03 -7.36
C ARG A 115 -13.27 -0.67 -8.42
N PHE A 116 -13.32 -0.14 -9.63
CA PHE A 116 -12.45 -0.53 -10.74
C PHE A 116 -11.31 0.49 -10.84
N GLN A 117 -10.07 0.03 -10.80
CA GLN A 117 -8.87 0.86 -10.93
C GLN A 117 -8.19 0.54 -12.27
N PRO A 118 -8.12 1.49 -13.21
CA PRO A 118 -7.38 1.28 -14.44
C PRO A 118 -5.88 1.17 -14.14
N MET A 119 -5.25 0.22 -14.81
CA MET A 119 -3.83 -0.07 -14.75
C MET A 119 -3.28 -0.12 -16.17
N GLU A 120 -2.07 0.39 -16.33
CA GLU A 120 -1.26 0.25 -17.54
C GLU A 120 0.01 -0.49 -17.16
N GLU A 121 0.24 -1.66 -17.75
CA GLU A 121 1.40 -2.49 -17.44
C GLU A 121 2.10 -2.94 -18.73
N ILE A 122 3.43 -2.84 -18.74
CA ILE A 122 4.26 -3.38 -19.82
C ILE A 122 4.56 -4.84 -19.48
N ILE A 123 3.98 -5.76 -20.25
CA ILE A 123 4.18 -7.20 -20.09
C ILE A 123 5.12 -7.69 -21.18
N ARG A 124 6.15 -8.45 -20.79
CA ARG A 124 7.06 -9.09 -21.74
C ARG A 124 6.39 -10.33 -22.32
N THR A 125 6.11 -10.30 -23.62
CA THR A 125 5.64 -11.46 -24.39
C THR A 125 6.77 -12.02 -25.25
N ASP A 126 6.57 -13.19 -25.85
CA ASP A 126 7.53 -13.78 -26.80
C ASP A 126 7.77 -12.90 -28.03
N ALA A 127 6.84 -11.99 -28.34
CA ALA A 127 6.94 -11.00 -29.42
C ALA A 127 7.58 -9.66 -28.97
N GLY A 128 8.00 -9.54 -27.70
CA GLY A 128 8.54 -8.32 -27.11
C GLY A 128 7.64 -7.71 -26.02
N PRO A 129 8.07 -6.59 -25.42
CA PRO A 129 7.26 -5.85 -24.46
C PRO A 129 6.02 -5.28 -25.16
N LYS A 130 4.83 -5.63 -24.66
CA LYS A 130 3.56 -5.04 -25.07
C LYS A 130 2.94 -4.35 -23.86
N GLU A 131 2.39 -3.17 -24.08
CA GLU A 131 1.64 -2.44 -23.07
C GLU A 131 0.20 -2.93 -23.07
N PHE A 132 -0.34 -3.16 -21.89
CA PHE A 132 -1.69 -3.65 -21.69
C PHE A 132 -2.43 -2.77 -20.69
N THR A 133 -3.67 -2.44 -21.03
CA THR A 133 -4.60 -1.75 -20.14
C THR A 133 -5.59 -2.75 -19.57
N PHE A 134 -5.82 -2.71 -18.27
CA PHE A 134 -6.84 -3.52 -17.60
C PHE A 134 -7.33 -2.84 -16.33
N ASN A 135 -8.48 -3.28 -15.80
CA ASN A 135 -9.03 -2.75 -14.56
C ASN A 135 -8.82 -3.73 -13.40
N ARG A 136 -8.09 -3.34 -12.35
CA ARG A 136 -8.08 -4.07 -11.08
C ARG A 136 -9.38 -3.86 -10.32
N ILE A 137 -9.83 -4.91 -9.65
CA ILE A 137 -11.09 -4.90 -8.90
C ILE A 137 -10.75 -4.79 -7.41
N ILE A 138 -11.24 -3.73 -6.79
CA ILE A 138 -10.97 -3.38 -5.40
C ILE A 138 -12.26 -3.46 -4.61
N PHE A 139 -12.26 -4.25 -3.54
CA PHE A 139 -13.33 -4.26 -2.55
C PHE A 139 -12.94 -3.36 -1.39
N GLU A 140 -13.78 -2.38 -1.10
CA GLU A 140 -13.50 -1.33 -0.11
C GLU A 140 -14.52 -1.38 1.03
N SER A 141 -14.02 -1.32 2.27
CA SER A 141 -14.88 -1.04 3.42
C SER A 141 -15.35 0.42 3.42
N PRO A 142 -16.41 0.76 4.17
CA PRO A 142 -16.64 2.14 4.58
C PRO A 142 -15.43 2.69 5.33
N ALA A 143 -15.25 4.00 5.30
CA ALA A 143 -14.30 4.68 6.16
C ALA A 143 -14.72 4.52 7.64
N TYR A 144 -13.75 4.31 8.52
CA TYR A 144 -13.99 4.16 9.95
C TYR A 144 -12.90 4.84 10.76
N GLU A 145 -13.25 5.30 11.97
CA GLU A 145 -12.26 5.79 12.93
C GLU A 145 -11.44 4.60 13.44
N ARG A 146 -10.12 4.70 13.24
CA ARG A 146 -9.13 3.75 13.74
C ARG A 146 -8.23 4.47 14.73
N ILE A 147 -8.05 3.88 15.90
CA ILE A 147 -7.00 4.34 16.81
C ILE A 147 -5.67 3.74 16.31
N SER A 148 -4.80 4.59 15.78
CA SER A 148 -3.42 4.26 15.46
C SER A 148 -2.50 4.77 16.57
N TYR A 149 -1.24 4.34 16.53
CA TYR A 149 -0.22 4.78 17.46
C TYR A 149 0.91 5.41 16.66
N ARG A 150 1.14 6.70 16.87
CA ARG A 150 2.19 7.46 16.17
C ARG A 150 3.27 7.89 17.15
N PRO A 151 4.54 8.00 16.74
CA PRO A 151 5.57 8.59 17.57
C PRO A 151 5.18 10.00 18.03
N ALA A 152 5.33 10.32 19.31
CA ALA A 152 5.03 11.66 19.83
C ALA A 152 5.75 12.79 19.07
N PRO A 153 7.04 12.67 18.66
CA PRO A 153 7.70 13.70 17.86
C PRO A 153 7.09 13.86 16.45
N HIS A 154 6.55 12.78 15.87
CA HIS A 154 5.88 12.82 14.56
C HIS A 154 4.55 13.55 14.65
N GLN A 155 3.74 13.25 15.67
CA GLN A 155 2.47 13.92 15.90
C GLN A 155 2.67 15.43 16.12
N ALA A 156 3.66 15.79 16.95
CA ALA A 156 4.00 17.19 17.19
C ALA A 156 4.52 17.89 15.92
N ALA A 157 5.25 17.21 15.04
CA ALA A 157 5.69 17.78 13.77
C ALA A 157 4.50 18.18 12.88
N ILE A 158 3.51 17.29 12.74
CA ILE A 158 2.28 17.57 11.98
C ILE A 158 1.56 18.78 12.57
N GLU A 159 1.28 18.73 13.88
CA GLU A 159 0.58 19.82 14.57
C GLU A 159 1.31 21.16 14.43
N LEU A 160 2.64 21.14 14.53
CA LEU A 160 3.48 22.33 14.43
C LEU A 160 3.45 22.96 13.04
N LEU A 161 3.42 22.15 11.98
CA LEU A 161 3.32 22.62 10.60
C LEU A 161 1.94 23.22 10.27
N ASP A 162 0.88 22.80 10.97
CA ASP A 162 -0.48 23.32 10.80
C ASP A 162 -0.76 24.63 11.57
N LEU A 163 0.15 25.06 12.46
CA LEU A 163 -0.07 26.25 13.28
C LEU A 163 -0.09 27.56 12.45
N PRO A 164 -1.04 28.48 12.69
CA PRO A 164 -1.05 29.79 12.03
C PRO A 164 0.22 30.62 12.28
N GLN A 165 0.86 30.43 13.44
CA GLN A 165 2.08 31.13 13.86
C GLN A 165 3.34 30.55 13.19
N ALA A 166 3.26 29.32 12.65
CA ALA A 166 4.31 28.68 11.86
C ALA A 166 4.42 29.23 10.42
N ARG A 167 3.49 30.10 9.99
CA ARG A 167 3.54 30.78 8.68
C ARG A 167 4.75 31.70 8.50
N THR A 168 5.46 32.03 9.57
CA THR A 168 6.75 32.74 9.52
C THR A 168 7.88 31.85 10.03
N LEU A 169 9.02 31.85 9.34
CA LEU A 169 10.20 31.07 9.75
C LEU A 169 10.62 31.34 11.21
N LYS A 170 10.51 32.60 11.65
CA LYS A 170 10.86 33.01 13.02
C LYS A 170 9.87 32.44 14.06
N GLY A 171 8.58 32.44 13.76
CA GLY A 171 7.55 31.85 14.63
C GLY A 171 7.72 30.33 14.73
N LEU A 172 7.97 29.68 13.60
CA LEU A 172 8.26 28.25 13.50
C LEU A 172 9.49 27.85 14.34
N GLN A 173 10.63 28.54 14.17
CA GLN A 173 11.85 28.27 14.96
C GLN A 173 11.64 28.48 16.47
N ARG A 174 10.84 29.48 16.87
CA ARG A 174 10.51 29.70 18.28
C ARG A 174 9.73 28.52 18.85
N GLN A 175 8.80 27.95 18.07
CA GLN A 175 8.00 26.81 18.48
C GLN A 175 8.85 25.54 18.61
N PHE A 176 9.72 25.24 17.64
CA PHE A 176 10.70 24.16 17.76
C PHE A 176 11.52 24.28 19.04
N ARG A 177 12.10 25.46 19.30
CA ARG A 177 12.91 25.68 20.51
C ARG A 177 12.12 25.43 21.80
N ARG A 178 10.86 25.86 21.85
CA ARG A 178 9.98 25.63 23.00
C ARG A 178 9.78 24.13 23.24
N ASP A 179 9.45 23.38 22.19
CA ASP A 179 9.13 21.95 22.32
C ASP A 179 10.40 21.14 22.65
N ILE A 180 11.55 21.53 22.11
CA ILE A 180 12.86 20.97 22.48
C ILE A 180 13.19 21.22 23.95
N LEU A 181 12.95 22.44 24.46
CA LEU A 181 13.13 22.73 25.88
C LEU A 181 12.15 21.97 26.75
N GLN A 182 10.94 21.70 26.28
CA GLN A 182 9.97 20.93 27.07
C GLN A 182 10.31 19.43 27.15
N HIS A 183 10.84 18.85 26.08
CA HIS A 183 10.92 17.39 25.90
C HIS A 183 12.34 16.83 25.74
N GLY A 184 13.34 17.69 25.62
CA GLY A 184 14.75 17.31 25.52
C GLY A 184 15.30 17.30 24.10
N VAL A 185 16.63 17.26 24.01
CA VAL A 185 17.37 17.31 22.75
C VAL A 185 17.05 16.12 21.82
N PRO A 186 16.98 14.85 22.28
CA PRO A 186 16.69 13.73 21.39
C PRO A 186 15.30 13.82 20.74
N TYR A 187 14.29 14.21 21.52
CA TYR A 187 12.96 14.53 21.01
C TYR A 187 13.03 15.62 19.93
N GLY A 188 13.80 16.68 20.21
CA GLY A 188 14.05 17.77 19.30
C GLY A 188 14.62 17.37 17.94
N ILE A 189 15.61 16.48 17.93
CA ILE A 189 16.21 15.96 16.71
C ILE A 189 15.13 15.25 15.88
N LEU A 190 14.35 14.35 16.49
CA LEU A 190 13.30 13.60 15.82
C LEU A 190 12.19 14.51 15.30
N LEU A 191 11.77 15.50 16.09
CA LEU A 191 10.79 16.51 15.71
C LEU A 191 11.24 17.28 14.46
N CYS A 192 12.50 17.71 14.41
CA CYS A 192 13.05 18.41 13.25
C CYS A 192 13.09 17.53 11.98
N VAL A 193 13.52 16.27 12.13
CA VAL A 193 13.57 15.30 11.02
C VAL A 193 12.16 15.03 10.50
N TYR A 194 11.18 14.78 11.38
CA TYR A 194 9.79 14.58 11.00
C TYR A 194 9.13 15.83 10.41
N SER A 195 9.63 17.03 10.70
CA SER A 195 9.15 18.26 10.08
C SER A 195 9.77 18.54 8.71
N GLY A 196 10.62 17.64 8.20
CA GLY A 196 11.27 17.78 6.89
C GLY A 196 12.45 18.75 6.87
N MET A 197 12.97 19.17 8.03
CA MET A 197 14.13 20.07 8.08
C MET A 197 15.38 19.40 7.52
N GLN A 198 16.15 20.16 6.75
CA GLN A 198 17.43 19.72 6.21
C GLN A 198 18.52 19.74 7.29
N VAL A 199 19.53 18.89 7.16
CA VAL A 199 20.65 18.75 8.11
C VAL A 199 21.24 20.09 8.55
N HIS A 200 21.46 21.02 7.61
CA HIS A 200 22.04 22.34 7.89
C HIS A 200 21.11 23.24 8.70
N GLU A 201 19.80 23.14 8.49
CA GLU A 201 18.78 23.90 9.23
C GLU A 201 18.69 23.39 10.67
N ILE A 202 18.76 22.07 10.85
CA ILE A 202 18.80 21.43 12.18
C ILE A 202 20.03 21.94 12.95
N PHE A 203 21.22 21.94 12.35
CA PHE A 203 22.39 22.50 13.01
C PHE A 203 22.24 23.99 13.31
N THR A 204 21.72 24.79 12.38
CA THR A 204 21.50 26.23 12.58
C THR A 204 20.57 26.49 13.78
N LEU A 205 19.55 25.66 13.97
CA LEU A 205 18.64 25.73 15.12
C LEU A 205 19.38 25.51 16.43
N PHE A 206 20.14 24.40 16.55
CA PHE A 206 20.85 24.01 17.76
C PHE A 206 22.12 24.83 18.02
N GLU A 207 22.73 25.44 17.01
CA GLU A 207 23.96 26.22 17.15
C GLU A 207 23.78 27.64 17.67
N ASN A 208 22.54 28.13 17.72
CA ASN A 208 22.20 29.42 18.32
C ASN A 208 22.68 29.47 19.79
N GLN A 209 23.49 30.49 20.12
CA GLN A 209 24.17 30.58 21.42
C GLN A 209 23.20 30.75 22.60
N ASP A 210 22.16 31.57 22.44
CA ASP A 210 21.15 31.75 23.48
C ASP A 210 20.38 30.46 23.72
N PHE A 211 20.05 29.74 22.64
CA PHE A 211 19.37 28.46 22.74
C PHE A 211 20.22 27.38 23.41
N LYS A 212 21.52 27.30 23.07
CA LYS A 212 22.46 26.41 23.77
C LYS A 212 22.49 26.67 25.26
N ARG A 213 22.58 27.95 25.66
CA ARG A 213 22.54 28.34 27.08
C ARG A 213 21.23 27.89 27.75
N SER A 214 20.09 28.05 27.08
CA SER A 214 18.80 27.56 27.59
C SER A 214 18.78 26.04 27.77
N ILE A 215 19.26 25.27 26.79
CA ILE A 215 19.35 23.80 26.89
C ILE A 215 20.25 23.40 28.06
N THR A 216 21.45 23.96 28.16
CA THR A 216 22.39 23.67 29.23
C THR A 216 21.84 24.05 30.61
N SER A 217 21.15 25.19 30.71
CA SER A 217 20.51 25.61 31.96
C SER A 217 19.40 24.67 32.41
N GLN A 218 18.70 24.03 31.48
CA GLN A 218 17.55 23.19 31.78
C GLN A 218 17.92 21.72 32.01
N PHE A 219 18.84 21.19 31.21
CA PHE A 219 19.19 19.77 31.20
C PHE A 219 20.60 19.48 31.75
N GLY A 220 21.38 20.52 32.08
CA GLY A 220 22.72 20.41 32.65
C GLY A 220 23.86 20.47 31.63
N GLU A 221 25.08 20.73 32.13
CA GLU A 221 26.30 20.93 31.31
C GLU A 221 26.73 19.71 30.50
N GLN A 222 26.39 18.51 30.97
CA GLN A 222 26.72 17.26 30.28
C GLN A 222 25.77 16.95 29.11
N THR A 223 24.71 17.75 28.90
CA THR A 223 23.75 17.51 27.83
C THR A 223 24.41 17.66 26.47
N LYS A 224 24.34 16.60 25.66
CA LYS A 224 24.86 16.60 24.30
C LYS A 224 23.94 17.41 23.37
N ILE A 225 24.46 18.46 22.75
CA ILE A 225 23.74 19.33 21.80
C ILE A 225 24.32 19.15 20.39
N PRO A 226 23.52 18.88 19.33
CA PRO A 226 24.01 18.72 17.97
C PRO A 226 24.91 19.85 17.49
N SER A 227 26.00 19.51 16.80
CA SER A 227 27.00 20.46 16.31
C SER A 227 27.51 20.08 14.93
N SER A 228 27.50 21.04 14.01
CA SER A 228 28.03 20.88 12.65
C SER A 228 29.53 20.55 12.64
N ARG A 229 30.25 20.87 13.72
CA ARG A 229 31.68 20.59 13.85
C ARG A 229 31.98 19.12 14.17
N ARG A 230 31.03 18.37 14.71
CA ARG A 230 31.21 16.94 15.04
C ARG A 230 30.76 16.08 13.86
N THR A 231 31.69 15.31 13.29
CA THR A 231 31.41 14.42 12.15
C THR A 231 30.33 13.39 12.49
N THR A 232 30.39 12.82 13.68
CA THR A 232 29.42 11.84 14.20
C THR A 232 27.99 12.38 14.26
N ASP A 233 27.80 13.67 14.53
CA ASP A 233 26.46 14.28 14.52
C ASP A 233 25.91 14.45 13.10
N ARG A 234 26.78 14.72 12.11
CA ARG A 234 26.36 14.82 10.70
C ARG A 234 25.94 13.45 10.17
N GLU A 235 26.70 12.42 10.54
CA GLU A 235 26.41 11.02 10.19
C GLU A 235 25.08 10.61 10.81
N LEU A 236 24.88 10.85 12.11
CA LEU A 236 23.61 10.63 12.81
C LEU A 236 22.42 11.25 12.07
N LEU A 237 22.46 12.56 11.79
CA LEU A 237 21.32 13.26 11.17
C LEU A 237 21.05 12.75 9.75
N ARG A 238 22.10 12.44 8.97
CA ARG A 238 21.93 11.84 7.64
C ARG A 238 21.30 10.46 7.71
N THR A 239 21.73 9.62 8.65
CA THR A 239 21.15 8.29 8.85
C THR A 239 19.68 8.41 9.25
N LEU A 240 19.36 9.24 10.24
CA LEU A 240 17.98 9.48 10.66
C LEU A 240 17.10 9.98 9.51
N MET A 241 17.55 10.98 8.74
CA MET A 241 16.79 11.48 7.59
C MET A 241 16.58 10.40 6.52
N ASN A 242 17.58 9.57 6.22
CA ASN A 242 17.42 8.51 5.24
C ASN A 242 16.48 7.39 5.70
N THR A 243 16.51 7.05 7.00
CA THR A 243 15.66 6.00 7.56
C THR A 243 14.22 6.48 7.73
N MET A 244 14.03 7.70 8.21
CA MET A 244 12.72 8.23 8.63
C MET A 244 11.95 8.92 7.51
N THR A 245 12.51 9.07 6.30
CA THR A 245 11.85 9.77 5.19
C THR A 245 11.59 8.81 4.04
N LEU A 246 10.32 8.65 3.67
CA LEU A 246 9.89 7.91 2.50
C LEU A 246 10.11 8.76 1.25
N ARG A 247 10.77 8.18 0.24
CA ARG A 247 10.96 8.82 -1.06
C ARG A 247 9.88 8.33 -2.01
N SER A 248 8.96 9.20 -2.37
CA SER A 248 8.10 9.00 -3.55
C SER A 248 8.78 9.58 -4.79
N ALA A 249 8.19 9.38 -5.98
CA ALA A 249 8.73 9.92 -7.23
C ALA A 249 8.85 11.46 -7.24
N THR A 250 8.01 12.15 -6.46
CA THR A 250 7.89 13.62 -6.46
C THR A 250 8.08 14.26 -5.10
N GLU A 251 7.99 13.51 -4.00
CA GLU A 251 7.92 14.06 -2.64
C GLU A 251 8.68 13.21 -1.62
N PHE A 252 9.20 13.88 -0.58
CA PHE A 252 9.80 13.27 0.59
C PHE A 252 8.84 13.41 1.76
N THR A 253 8.30 12.30 2.24
CA THR A 253 7.32 12.30 3.34
C THR A 253 7.87 11.60 4.58
N PRO A 254 7.67 12.16 5.78
CA PRO A 254 7.94 11.47 7.04
C PRO A 254 7.31 10.07 7.10
N SER A 255 8.08 9.07 7.56
CA SER A 255 7.59 7.72 7.77
C SER A 255 6.95 7.59 9.15
N PRO A 256 5.65 7.26 9.26
CA PRO A 256 5.00 7.02 10.55
C PRO A 256 5.26 5.60 11.10
N SER A 257 6.10 4.79 10.45
CA SER A 257 6.28 3.38 10.79
C SER A 257 6.91 3.17 12.18
N PRO A 258 6.29 2.34 13.06
CA PRO A 258 6.84 2.02 14.37
C PRO A 258 8.22 1.34 14.30
N VAL A 259 8.47 0.54 13.28
CA VAL A 259 9.75 -0.16 13.07
C VAL A 259 10.85 0.87 12.77
N ILE A 260 10.60 1.74 11.79
CA ILE A 260 11.51 2.83 11.42
C ILE A 260 11.78 3.76 12.60
N TYR A 261 10.75 4.04 13.42
CA TYR A 261 10.94 4.86 14.61
C TYR A 261 11.80 4.17 15.69
N ARG A 262 11.66 2.86 15.88
CA ARG A 262 12.55 2.11 16.79
C ARG A 262 14.00 2.14 16.30
N GLU A 263 14.22 1.92 15.01
CA GLU A 263 15.56 2.04 14.39
C GLU A 263 16.15 3.46 14.57
N ALA A 264 15.32 4.49 14.51
CA ALA A 264 15.73 5.88 14.78
C ALA A 264 16.15 6.08 16.25
N LEU A 265 15.40 5.51 17.21
CA LEU A 265 15.76 5.55 18.63
C LEU A 265 17.06 4.76 18.92
N GLU A 266 17.25 3.62 18.27
CA GLU A 266 18.51 2.85 18.35
C GLU A 266 19.68 3.66 17.78
N THR A 267 19.47 4.37 16.66
CA THR A 267 20.49 5.24 16.07
C THR A 267 20.90 6.35 17.06
N LEU A 268 19.94 6.99 17.74
CA LEU A 268 20.21 7.99 18.77
C LEU A 268 20.96 7.39 19.98
N THR A 269 20.61 6.18 20.38
CA THR A 269 21.25 5.45 21.48
C THR A 269 22.71 5.13 21.14
N ASN A 270 22.97 4.61 19.93
CA ASN A 270 24.31 4.30 19.42
C ASN A 270 25.22 5.53 19.34
N HIS A 271 24.63 6.73 19.18
CA HIS A 271 25.36 8.00 19.18
C HIS A 271 25.35 8.71 20.54
N SER A 272 24.95 8.02 21.62
CA SER A 272 24.95 8.53 23.00
C SER A 272 24.08 9.79 23.20
N TYR A 273 23.02 9.95 22.41
CA TYR A 273 22.00 10.97 22.65
C TYR A 273 20.89 10.47 23.59
N LEU A 274 20.72 9.16 23.68
CA LEU A 274 19.79 8.49 24.59
C LEU A 274 20.52 7.37 25.31
N SER A 275 20.17 7.13 26.57
CA SER A 275 20.40 5.83 27.18
C SER A 275 19.27 4.86 26.77
N PRO A 276 19.49 3.52 26.81
CA PRO A 276 18.43 2.57 26.51
C PRO A 276 17.16 2.76 27.34
N GLN A 277 17.30 3.23 28.59
CA GLN A 277 16.19 3.47 29.52
C GLN A 277 15.36 4.70 29.14
N ASP A 278 15.94 5.68 28.43
CA ASP A 278 15.26 6.93 28.05
C ASP A 278 14.27 6.72 26.89
N THR A 279 14.35 5.59 26.18
CA THR A 279 13.48 5.27 25.04
C THR A 279 12.01 5.10 25.44
N GLU A 280 11.74 4.78 26.70
CA GLU A 280 10.38 4.66 27.26
C GLU A 280 9.83 5.98 27.83
N SER A 281 10.60 7.07 27.75
CA SER A 281 10.17 8.37 28.27
C SER A 281 8.85 8.85 27.66
N ALA A 282 8.08 9.61 28.43
CA ALA A 282 6.78 10.15 27.99
C ALA A 282 6.87 11.01 26.72
N ALA A 283 8.05 11.59 26.45
CA ALA A 283 8.32 12.38 25.24
C ALA A 283 8.56 11.51 23.99
N LEU A 284 9.05 10.28 24.14
CA LEU A 284 9.43 9.42 23.02
C LEU A 284 8.46 8.25 22.78
N ARG A 285 7.45 8.08 23.65
CA ARG A 285 6.42 7.06 23.49
C ARG A 285 5.56 7.25 22.25
N PHE A 286 4.83 6.20 21.90
CA PHE A 286 3.76 6.28 20.93
C PHE A 286 2.50 6.88 21.56
N LEU A 287 1.85 7.80 20.87
CA LEU A 287 0.60 8.42 21.28
C LEU A 287 -0.57 7.85 20.47
N PRO A 288 -1.70 7.54 21.11
CA PRO A 288 -2.90 7.16 20.39
C PRO A 288 -3.39 8.34 19.55
N THR A 289 -3.58 8.11 18.26
CA THR A 289 -4.11 9.09 17.31
C THR A 289 -5.35 8.50 16.65
N LYS A 290 -6.36 9.33 16.40
CA LYS A 290 -7.53 8.92 15.64
C LYS A 290 -7.28 9.20 14.17
N ASP A 291 -7.27 8.15 13.37
CA ASP A 291 -7.13 8.21 11.93
C ASP A 291 -8.42 7.74 11.27
N VAL A 292 -8.79 8.36 10.15
CA VAL A 292 -9.85 7.81 9.30
C VAL A 292 -9.22 6.78 8.39
N ALA A 293 -9.53 5.51 8.60
CA ALA A 293 -9.00 4.40 7.82
C ALA A 293 -10.07 3.83 6.88
N GLN A 294 -9.64 3.34 5.72
CA GLN A 294 -10.45 2.57 4.78
C GLN A 294 -9.69 1.30 4.40
N ALA A 295 -10.29 0.12 4.60
CA ALA A 295 -9.67 -1.14 4.22
C ALA A 295 -9.95 -1.45 2.75
N ARG A 296 -8.92 -1.90 2.02
CA ARG A 296 -9.01 -2.29 0.61
C ARG A 296 -8.42 -3.68 0.40
N ALA A 297 -9.13 -4.52 -0.35
CA ALA A 297 -8.63 -5.79 -0.86
C ALA A 297 -8.63 -5.71 -2.39
N VAL A 298 -7.46 -5.97 -2.98
CA VAL A 298 -7.23 -5.88 -4.42
C VAL A 298 -7.19 -7.28 -4.99
N PHE A 299 -8.07 -7.57 -5.94
CA PHE A 299 -8.11 -8.86 -6.63
C PHE A 299 -7.57 -8.74 -8.05
N LEU A 300 -6.93 -9.81 -8.51
CA LEU A 300 -6.50 -9.99 -9.88
C LEU A 300 -7.75 -10.05 -10.78
N SER A 301 -7.77 -9.21 -11.82
CA SER A 301 -8.91 -9.14 -12.73
C SER A 301 -8.86 -10.23 -13.78
N MET A 302 -10.02 -10.72 -14.24
CA MET A 302 -10.02 -11.66 -15.36
C MET A 302 -9.56 -11.01 -16.66
N THR A 303 -9.70 -9.68 -16.82
CA THR A 303 -9.12 -8.95 -17.96
C THR A 303 -7.59 -9.01 -17.95
N GLU A 304 -6.95 -8.89 -16.79
CA GLU A 304 -5.50 -9.01 -16.66
C GLU A 304 -5.03 -10.42 -17.03
N VAL A 305 -5.69 -11.46 -16.50
CA VAL A 305 -5.38 -12.85 -16.83
C VAL A 305 -5.58 -13.10 -18.32
N ALA A 306 -6.70 -12.67 -18.89
CA ALA A 306 -7.02 -12.86 -20.30
C ALA A 306 -5.99 -12.19 -21.22
N GLN A 307 -5.55 -10.97 -20.92
CA GLN A 307 -4.53 -10.28 -21.70
C GLN A 307 -3.18 -11.03 -21.67
N ARG A 308 -2.81 -11.60 -20.52
CA ARG A 308 -1.60 -12.42 -20.36
C ARG A 308 -1.69 -13.77 -21.08
N THR A 309 -2.88 -14.36 -21.17
CA THR A 309 -3.12 -15.69 -21.76
C THR A 309 -3.41 -15.65 -23.27
N ALA A 310 -3.84 -14.50 -23.80
CA ALA A 310 -4.18 -14.34 -25.22
C ALA A 310 -3.02 -14.73 -26.14
N HIS A 311 -3.34 -15.45 -27.22
CA HIS A 311 -2.36 -15.85 -28.22
C HIS A 311 -1.66 -14.61 -28.82
N PRO A 312 -0.33 -14.60 -29.03
CA PRO A 312 0.40 -13.41 -29.51
C PRO A 312 -0.10 -12.83 -30.84
N SER A 313 -0.67 -13.69 -31.70
CA SER A 313 -1.29 -13.33 -32.99
C SER A 313 -2.73 -12.81 -32.88
N PHE A 314 -3.32 -12.77 -31.68
CA PHE A 314 -4.58 -12.09 -31.46
C PHE A 314 -4.28 -10.59 -31.32
N GLU A 315 -4.47 -9.85 -32.41
CA GLU A 315 -4.07 -8.45 -32.52
C GLU A 315 -5.11 -7.49 -31.93
N ASP A 316 -4.65 -6.29 -31.57
CA ASP A 316 -5.51 -5.18 -31.17
C ASP A 316 -6.03 -4.43 -32.41
N PRO A 317 -7.24 -3.81 -32.35
CA PRO A 317 -8.07 -3.63 -31.15
C PRO A 317 -8.97 -4.82 -30.81
N GLU A 318 -9.18 -5.77 -31.72
CA GLU A 318 -10.18 -6.83 -31.56
C GLU A 318 -9.99 -7.68 -30.30
N ARG A 319 -8.73 -7.91 -29.93
CA ARG A 319 -8.36 -8.57 -28.67
C ARG A 319 -8.88 -7.83 -27.45
N THR A 320 -8.52 -6.57 -27.32
CA THR A 320 -8.86 -5.76 -26.13
C THR A 320 -10.36 -5.56 -26.04
N ASP A 321 -11.03 -5.24 -27.16
CA ASP A 321 -12.49 -5.11 -27.22
C ASP A 321 -13.21 -6.40 -26.80
N TYR A 322 -12.73 -7.55 -27.27
CA TYR A 322 -13.28 -8.85 -26.88
C TYR A 322 -13.11 -9.11 -25.38
N ILE A 323 -11.89 -8.93 -24.87
CA ILE A 323 -11.54 -9.22 -23.47
C ILE A 323 -12.33 -8.32 -22.53
N GLU A 324 -12.37 -7.02 -22.79
CA GLU A 324 -13.11 -6.07 -21.95
C GLU A 324 -14.60 -6.38 -21.96
N ARG A 325 -15.19 -6.63 -23.14
CA ARG A 325 -16.61 -6.97 -23.26
C ARG A 325 -16.97 -8.26 -22.51
N LYS A 326 -16.11 -9.28 -22.54
CA LYS A 326 -16.41 -10.59 -21.97
C LYS A 326 -16.05 -10.71 -20.49
N PHE A 327 -14.89 -10.17 -20.10
CA PHE A 327 -14.29 -10.37 -18.78
C PHE A 327 -14.22 -9.10 -17.93
N GLY A 328 -14.62 -7.93 -18.46
CA GLY A 328 -14.54 -6.65 -17.74
C GLY A 328 -15.27 -6.58 -16.40
N ASN A 329 -16.30 -7.40 -16.20
CA ASN A 329 -17.05 -7.52 -14.95
C ASN A 329 -16.70 -8.80 -14.15
N GLN A 330 -15.54 -9.42 -14.41
CA GLN A 330 -15.14 -10.64 -13.74
C GLN A 330 -13.85 -10.45 -12.94
N SER A 331 -13.90 -10.85 -11.67
CA SER A 331 -12.74 -10.95 -10.80
C SER A 331 -12.30 -12.41 -10.70
N THR A 332 -11.01 -12.63 -10.48
CA THR A 332 -10.55 -13.93 -9.96
C THR A 332 -10.76 -13.99 -8.45
N THR A 333 -10.65 -15.19 -7.88
CA THR A 333 -10.52 -15.41 -6.42
C THR A 333 -9.13 -15.07 -5.89
N ASN A 334 -8.20 -14.63 -6.74
CA ASN A 334 -6.81 -14.37 -6.37
C ASN A 334 -6.68 -12.93 -5.88
N MET A 335 -6.44 -12.78 -4.58
CA MET A 335 -6.23 -11.48 -3.97
C MET A 335 -4.75 -11.10 -4.09
N ILE A 336 -4.41 -10.02 -4.77
CA ILE A 336 -3.03 -9.53 -4.89
C ILE A 336 -2.51 -9.07 -3.53
N THR A 337 -3.28 -8.22 -2.84
CA THR A 337 -2.91 -7.65 -1.53
C THR A 337 -4.14 -7.08 -0.81
N ALA A 338 -4.00 -6.83 0.50
CA ALA A 338 -4.94 -6.06 1.29
C ALA A 338 -4.19 -5.05 2.17
N PHE A 339 -4.72 -3.83 2.28
CA PHE A 339 -4.08 -2.75 3.04
C PHE A 339 -5.10 -1.74 3.57
N LEU A 340 -4.66 -0.94 4.54
CA LEU A 340 -5.42 0.21 5.02
C LEU A 340 -4.93 1.47 4.30
N VAL A 341 -5.87 2.23 3.77
CA VAL A 341 -5.64 3.61 3.34
C VAL A 341 -6.02 4.50 4.50
N ILE A 342 -5.06 5.28 5.01
CA ILE A 342 -5.32 6.30 6.01
C ILE A 342 -5.61 7.60 5.26
N GLY A 343 -6.86 8.08 5.38
CA GLY A 343 -7.23 9.42 4.91
C GLY A 343 -6.51 10.47 5.73
N GLN A 344 -6.05 11.53 5.06
CA GLN A 344 -5.52 12.72 5.71
C GLN A 344 -6.63 13.51 6.39
#